data_AF-A0A7W1DVC2-F1
#
_entry.id   AF-A0A7W1DVC2-F1
#
_cell.length_a   1.000
_cell.length_b   1.000
_cell.length_c   1.000
_cell.angle_alpha   90.00
_cell.angle_beta   90.00
_cell.angle_gamma   90.00
#
_symmetry.space_group_name_H-M   'P 1'
#
loop_
_entity.id
_entity.type
_entity.pdbx_description
1 polymer ?
#
loop_
_entity_poly.entity_id
_entity_poly.type
_entity_poly.pdbx_seq_one_letter_code
_entity_poly.pdbx_strand_id
1 'polypeptide(L)'
;MDGIPIFNLVRETLPAVDIIGFEGVVNTTTNHIITAFEGGATFEDALARMQAEGIAEADPSLDVDGWDAAAKTAALANVLMDARITPHDVRRAGLDARSGDSARAALQRGMRLKLVASARRTPGGPLVCTVEPRELPADHLLATLDGGANALILETDILDRIAICQMAGSLTQTAYGLLSDIVTIARGARA
;
A
#
# COMPACT_ATOMS: atom_id res chain seq x y z
N MET A 1 0.08 -1.69 6.56
CA MET A 1 -1.40 -1.69 6.59
C MET A 1 -1.83 -1.73 8.04
N ASP A 2 -1.58 -0.64 8.75
CA ASP A 2 -2.11 -0.16 10.05
C ASP A 2 -2.81 -1.16 10.98
N GLY A 3 -2.23 -2.34 11.19
CA GLY A 3 -2.73 -3.39 12.08
C GLY A 3 -3.38 -4.61 11.44
N ILE A 4 -3.64 -4.61 10.12
CA ILE A 4 -4.19 -5.78 9.43
C ILE A 4 -3.14 -6.91 9.44
N PRO A 5 -3.44 -8.09 10.01
CA PRO A 5 -2.49 -9.18 10.13
C PRO A 5 -2.39 -9.99 8.82
N ILE A 6 -2.01 -9.34 7.72
CA ILE A 6 -2.04 -9.91 6.36
C ILE A 6 -1.31 -11.25 6.26
N PHE A 7 -0.12 -11.37 6.86
CA PHE A 7 0.65 -12.61 6.81
C PHE A 7 -0.05 -13.77 7.51
N ASN A 8 -0.62 -13.51 8.69
CA ASN A 8 -1.39 -14.52 9.41
C ASN A 8 -2.70 -14.83 8.67
N LEU A 9 -3.37 -13.82 8.10
CA LEU A 9 -4.60 -14.02 7.33
C LEU A 9 -4.36 -14.99 6.17
N VAL A 10 -3.35 -14.75 5.34
CA VAL A 10 -3.03 -15.65 4.21
C VAL A 10 -2.62 -17.03 4.73
N ARG A 11 -1.68 -17.10 5.68
CA ARG A 11 -1.15 -18.38 6.19
C ARG A 11 -2.22 -19.28 6.80
N GLU A 12 -3.12 -18.72 7.60
CA GLU A 12 -4.10 -19.51 8.37
C GLU A 12 -5.41 -19.76 7.61
N THR A 13 -5.74 -18.95 6.60
CA THR A 13 -7.06 -19.03 5.93
C THR A 13 -6.99 -19.41 4.45
N LEU A 14 -5.83 -19.32 3.82
CA LEU A 14 -5.61 -19.65 2.41
C LEU A 14 -4.54 -20.75 2.23
N PRO A 15 -4.64 -21.92 2.92
CA PRO A 15 -3.55 -22.91 2.98
C PRO A 15 -3.28 -23.66 1.67
N ALA A 16 -4.13 -23.51 0.66
CA ALA A 16 -4.06 -24.22 -0.62
C ALA A 16 -4.13 -23.26 -1.81
N VAL A 17 -3.71 -22.01 -1.61
CA VAL A 17 -3.73 -20.94 -2.61
C VAL A 17 -2.32 -20.35 -2.72
N ASP A 18 -1.83 -20.21 -3.94
CA ASP A 18 -0.59 -19.51 -4.21
C ASP A 18 -0.86 -18.04 -4.53
N ILE A 19 -0.14 -17.13 -3.84
CA ILE A 19 -0.16 -15.71 -4.19
C ILE A 19 0.81 -15.49 -5.35
N ILE A 20 0.26 -15.14 -6.51
CA ILE A 20 1.03 -14.98 -7.77
C ILE A 20 1.33 -13.52 -8.10
N GLY A 21 0.71 -12.59 -7.37
CA GLY A 21 0.97 -11.16 -7.46
C GLY A 21 0.15 -10.36 -6.46
N PHE A 22 0.40 -9.06 -6.42
CA PHE A 22 -0.44 -8.13 -5.69
C PHE A 22 -0.30 -6.71 -6.23
N GLU A 23 -1.28 -5.89 -5.92
CA GLU A 23 -1.17 -4.44 -5.96
C GLU A 23 -1.91 -3.79 -4.79
N GLY A 24 -1.48 -2.61 -4.38
CA GLY A 24 -2.09 -1.94 -3.25
C GLY A 24 -1.69 -0.49 -3.07
N VAL A 25 -2.53 0.24 -2.35
CA VAL A 25 -2.21 1.54 -1.78
C VAL A 25 -1.91 1.28 -0.31
N VAL A 26 -0.62 1.30 0.03
CA VAL A 26 -0.11 0.80 1.33
C VAL A 26 0.55 1.87 2.19
N ASN A 27 0.59 3.11 1.70
CA ASN A 27 1.12 4.28 2.39
C ASN A 27 0.03 5.37 2.49
N THR A 28 -0.40 5.63 3.72
CA THR A 28 -1.52 6.52 4.01
C THR A 28 -1.15 7.99 3.75
N THR A 29 0.07 8.41 4.10
CA THR A 29 0.57 9.78 3.89
C THR A 29 0.45 10.20 2.42
N THR A 30 0.99 9.40 1.49
CA THR A 30 0.93 9.71 0.06
C THR A 30 -0.49 9.67 -0.50
N ASN A 31 -1.37 8.78 0.00
CA ASN A 31 -2.77 8.76 -0.41
C ASN A 31 -3.50 10.04 0.01
N HIS A 32 -3.28 10.54 1.23
CA HIS A 32 -3.80 11.83 1.67
C HIS A 32 -3.30 13.00 0.82
N ILE A 33 -2.01 13.03 0.49
CA ILE A 33 -1.42 14.09 -0.36
C ILE A 33 -2.07 14.07 -1.75
N ILE A 34 -2.24 12.90 -2.36
CA ILE A 34 -2.88 12.79 -3.67
C ILE A 34 -4.36 13.23 -3.60
N THR A 35 -5.11 12.79 -2.59
CA THR A 35 -6.50 13.26 -2.38
C THR A 35 -6.56 14.79 -2.21
N ALA A 36 -5.59 15.41 -1.55
CA ALA A 36 -5.52 16.86 -1.42
C ALA A 36 -5.23 17.56 -2.76
N PHE A 37 -4.33 16.99 -3.58
CA PHE A 37 -4.03 17.50 -4.92
C PHE A 37 -5.25 17.48 -5.84
N GLU A 38 -6.06 16.43 -5.78
CA GLU A 38 -7.31 16.32 -6.52
C GLU A 38 -8.31 17.42 -6.11
N GLY A 39 -8.30 17.81 -4.83
CA GLY A 39 -9.04 18.95 -4.30
C GLY A 39 -8.44 20.33 -4.63
N GLY A 40 -7.31 20.38 -5.35
CA GLY A 40 -6.65 21.62 -5.76
C GLY A 40 -5.64 22.19 -4.78
N ALA A 41 -5.30 21.47 -3.70
CA ALA A 41 -4.28 21.91 -2.75
C ALA A 41 -2.87 21.90 -3.37
N THR A 42 -1.98 22.72 -2.83
CA THR A 42 -0.53 22.62 -3.06
C THR A 42 0.06 21.49 -2.22
N PHE A 43 1.31 21.11 -2.49
CA PHE A 43 1.98 20.07 -1.69
C PHE A 43 2.26 20.58 -0.28
N GLU A 44 2.69 21.84 -0.19
CA GLU A 44 2.99 22.53 1.05
C GLU A 44 1.75 22.63 1.94
N ASP A 45 0.60 23.02 1.38
CA ASP A 45 -0.65 23.11 2.14
C ASP A 45 -1.13 21.73 2.61
N ALA A 46 -1.03 20.72 1.74
CA ALA A 46 -1.41 19.34 2.07
C ALA A 46 -0.54 18.78 3.20
N LEU A 47 0.78 18.93 3.08
CA LEU A 47 1.74 18.47 4.07
C LEU A 47 1.57 19.20 5.41
N ALA A 48 1.45 20.53 5.39
CA ALA A 48 1.28 21.34 6.59
C ALA A 48 0.02 20.95 7.37
N ARG A 49 -1.10 20.73 6.67
CA ARG A 49 -2.34 20.23 7.30
C ARG A 49 -2.12 18.86 7.93
N MET A 50 -1.49 17.93 7.22
CA MET A 50 -1.27 16.57 7.71
C MET A 50 -0.32 16.53 8.91
N GLN A 51 0.70 17.39 8.95
CA GLN A 51 1.58 17.52 10.11
C GLN A 51 0.83 18.08 11.32
N ALA A 52 -0.07 19.06 11.11
CA ALA A 52 -0.92 19.59 12.18
C ALA A 52 -1.91 18.54 12.73
N GLU A 53 -2.38 17.63 11.88
CA GLU A 53 -3.24 16.50 12.24
C GLU A 53 -2.46 15.30 12.83
N GLY A 54 -1.12 15.36 12.86
CA GLY A 54 -0.26 14.28 13.33
C GLY A 54 -0.22 13.05 12.41
N ILE A 55 -0.62 13.22 11.15
CA ILE A 55 -0.62 12.18 10.11
C ILE A 55 0.76 12.04 9.47
N ALA A 56 1.44 13.16 9.18
CA ALA A 56 2.77 13.19 8.58
C ALA A 56 3.83 13.63 9.60
N GLU A 57 5.02 13.05 9.50
CA GLU A 57 6.19 13.50 10.25
C GLU A 57 6.73 14.83 9.72
N ALA A 58 7.62 15.47 10.50
CA ALA A 58 8.26 16.73 10.11
C ALA A 58 9.05 16.61 8.78
N ASP A 59 9.73 15.47 8.60
CA ASP A 59 10.36 15.07 7.36
C ASP A 59 9.57 13.91 6.73
N PRO A 60 8.77 14.15 5.67
CA PRO A 60 7.94 13.13 5.05
C PRO A 60 8.68 12.34 3.94
N SER A 61 10.00 12.46 3.82
CA SER A 61 10.77 11.89 2.70
C SER A 61 10.56 10.38 2.54
N LEU A 62 10.50 9.62 3.65
CA LEU A 62 10.26 8.18 3.62
C LEU A 62 8.92 7.82 2.97
N ASP A 63 7.90 8.66 3.15
CA ASP A 63 6.58 8.48 2.56
C ASP A 63 6.56 8.96 1.11
N VAL A 64 6.92 10.23 0.89
CA VAL A 64 6.76 10.95 -0.39
C VAL A 64 7.66 10.35 -1.47
N ASP A 65 8.88 9.96 -1.11
CA ASP A 65 9.77 9.26 -2.02
C ASP A 65 9.33 7.80 -2.25
N GLY A 66 8.42 7.27 -1.44
CA GLY A 66 7.86 5.91 -1.56
C GLY A 66 8.69 4.82 -0.89
N TRP A 67 9.62 5.17 0.00
CA TRP A 67 10.47 4.19 0.70
C TRP A 67 9.68 3.29 1.65
N ASP A 68 8.72 3.85 2.37
CA ASP A 68 7.82 3.06 3.23
C ASP A 68 7.02 2.04 2.40
N ALA A 69 6.45 2.47 1.27
CA ALA A 69 5.76 1.56 0.35
C ALA A 69 6.70 0.51 -0.25
N ALA A 70 7.96 0.86 -0.56
CA ALA A 70 8.95 -0.09 -1.07
C ALA A 70 9.33 -1.14 0.00
N ALA A 71 9.50 -0.73 1.25
CA ALA A 71 9.76 -1.63 2.36
C ALA A 71 8.60 -2.62 2.58
N LYS A 72 7.36 -2.12 2.56
CA LYS A 72 6.14 -2.94 2.62
C LYS A 72 6.05 -3.90 1.44
N THR A 73 6.40 -3.46 0.24
CA THR A 73 6.40 -4.28 -0.98
C THR A 73 7.41 -5.42 -0.88
N ALA A 74 8.65 -5.14 -0.47
CA ALA A 74 9.67 -6.17 -0.27
C ALA A 74 9.25 -7.20 0.79
N ALA A 75 8.69 -6.75 1.92
CA ALA A 75 8.18 -7.65 2.95
C ALA A 75 7.04 -8.55 2.44
N LEU A 76 6.05 -7.97 1.74
CA LEU A 76 4.94 -8.71 1.13
C LEU A 76 5.44 -9.72 0.10
N ALA A 77 6.32 -9.32 -0.81
CA ALA A 77 6.88 -10.19 -1.83
C ALA A 77 7.70 -11.35 -1.23
N ASN A 78 8.49 -11.08 -0.18
CA ASN A 78 9.27 -12.11 0.50
C ASN A 78 8.39 -13.13 1.20
N VAL A 79 7.40 -12.67 1.96
CA VAL A 79 6.56 -13.56 2.78
C VAL A 79 5.53 -14.31 1.94
N LEU A 80 4.90 -13.63 0.98
CA LEU A 80 3.79 -14.21 0.21
C LEU A 80 4.26 -14.93 -1.07
N MET A 81 5.48 -14.66 -1.55
CA MET A 81 5.92 -15.11 -2.87
C MET A 81 7.37 -15.65 -2.92
N ASP A 82 8.04 -15.82 -1.77
CA ASP A 82 9.45 -16.25 -1.63
C ASP A 82 10.44 -15.45 -2.51
N ALA A 83 10.27 -14.13 -2.56
CA ALA A 83 11.03 -13.27 -3.48
C ALA A 83 12.53 -13.11 -3.14
N ARG A 84 12.89 -13.16 -1.85
CA ARG A 84 14.25 -12.90 -1.32
C ARG A 84 14.88 -11.57 -1.80
N ILE A 85 14.11 -10.48 -1.72
CA ILE A 85 14.53 -9.13 -2.11
C ILE A 85 14.60 -8.17 -0.91
N THR A 86 15.27 -7.05 -1.11
CA THR A 86 15.31 -5.91 -0.18
C THR A 86 14.50 -4.73 -0.73
N PRO A 87 14.21 -3.69 0.08
CA PRO A 87 13.54 -2.49 -0.41
C PRO A 87 14.29 -1.79 -1.55
N HIS A 88 15.61 -1.97 -1.65
CA HIS A 88 16.44 -1.41 -2.73
C HIS A 88 16.22 -2.09 -4.09
N ASP A 89 15.70 -3.33 -4.09
CA ASP A 89 15.41 -4.08 -5.31
C ASP A 89 14.03 -3.71 -5.90
N VAL A 90 13.22 -2.94 -5.15
CA VAL A 90 11.91 -2.44 -5.59
C VAL A 90 12.12 -1.20 -6.46
N ARG A 91 11.61 -1.23 -7.71
CA ARG A 91 11.64 -0.05 -8.58
C ARG A 91 10.72 1.01 -8.02
N ARG A 92 11.28 2.12 -7.54
CA ARG A 92 10.56 3.13 -6.78
C ARG A 92 10.57 4.48 -7.49
N ALA A 93 9.39 5.04 -7.71
CA ALA A 93 9.14 6.42 -8.06
C ALA A 93 8.16 7.00 -7.03
N GLY A 94 8.56 8.05 -6.33
CA GLY A 94 7.70 8.75 -5.37
C GLY A 94 6.79 9.77 -6.05
N LEU A 95 6.23 10.67 -5.23
CA LEU A 95 5.57 11.88 -5.72
C LEU A 95 6.63 12.94 -6.02
N ASP A 96 6.49 13.60 -7.17
CA ASP A 96 7.34 14.71 -7.62
C ASP A 96 6.56 16.03 -7.68
N ALA A 97 7.24 17.12 -8.04
CA ALA A 97 6.64 18.45 -8.16
C ALA A 97 5.46 18.52 -9.16
N ARG A 98 5.35 17.58 -10.10
CA ARG A 98 4.27 17.53 -11.11
C ARG A 98 3.10 16.67 -10.66
N SER A 99 3.23 15.91 -9.57
CA SER A 99 2.22 14.96 -9.12
C SER A 99 0.87 15.62 -8.82
N GLY A 100 0.87 16.89 -8.38
CA GLY A 100 -0.35 17.67 -8.21
C GLY A 100 -1.09 17.95 -9.53
N ASP A 101 -0.36 18.34 -10.58
CA ASP A 101 -0.93 18.55 -11.91
C ASP A 101 -1.41 17.22 -12.52
N SER A 102 -0.63 16.15 -12.36
CA SER A 102 -1.00 14.81 -12.80
C SER A 102 -2.29 14.33 -12.13
N ALA A 103 -2.44 14.53 -10.82
CA ALA A 103 -3.65 14.14 -10.09
C ALA A 103 -4.90 14.86 -10.61
N ARG A 104 -4.81 16.18 -10.82
CA ARG A 104 -5.91 16.98 -11.39
C ARG A 104 -6.24 16.59 -12.83
N ALA A 105 -5.22 16.36 -13.66
CA ALA A 105 -5.40 15.97 -15.05
C ALA A 105 -5.98 14.54 -15.18
N ALA A 106 -5.65 13.63 -14.26
CA ALA A 106 -6.28 12.32 -14.17
C ALA A 106 -7.77 12.45 -13.82
N LEU A 107 -8.10 13.29 -12.82
CA LEU A 107 -9.49 13.51 -12.39
C LEU A 107 -10.37 14.04 -13.53
N GLN A 108 -9.86 14.98 -14.34
CA GLN A 108 -10.58 15.51 -15.51
C GLN A 108 -10.88 14.46 -16.58
N ARG A 109 -10.11 13.37 -16.62
CA ARG A 109 -10.32 12.24 -17.54
C ARG A 109 -11.15 11.09 -16.93
N GLY A 110 -11.69 11.27 -15.72
CA GLY A 110 -12.41 10.20 -15.02
C GLY A 110 -11.49 9.11 -14.47
N MET A 111 -10.22 9.45 -14.23
CA MET A 111 -9.21 8.58 -13.63
C MET A 111 -8.81 9.12 -12.25
N ARG A 112 -8.16 8.31 -11.43
CA ARG A 112 -7.61 8.71 -10.13
C ARG A 112 -6.13 8.39 -10.09
N LEU A 113 -5.32 9.32 -9.60
CA LEU A 113 -3.91 9.04 -9.36
C LEU A 113 -3.77 8.30 -8.03
N LYS A 114 -2.91 7.27 -7.96
CA LYS A 114 -2.56 6.56 -6.71
C LYS A 114 -1.09 6.21 -6.71
N LEU A 115 -0.43 6.25 -5.54
CA LEU A 115 0.89 5.63 -5.38
C LEU A 115 0.68 4.13 -5.16
N VAL A 116 0.92 3.33 -6.20
CA VAL A 116 0.61 1.90 -6.20
C VAL A 116 1.88 1.10 -5.95
N ALA A 117 1.88 0.32 -4.88
CA ALA A 117 2.83 -0.77 -4.65
C ALA A 117 2.34 -2.02 -5.38
N SER A 118 3.20 -2.73 -6.09
CA SER A 118 2.81 -3.97 -6.77
C SER A 118 3.96 -4.97 -6.91
N ALA A 119 3.62 -6.24 -6.97
CA ALA A 119 4.52 -7.32 -7.39
C ALA A 119 3.82 -8.23 -8.39
N ARG A 120 4.46 -8.54 -9.51
CA ARG A 120 3.92 -9.43 -10.54
C ARG A 120 5.00 -10.33 -11.10
N ARG A 121 4.72 -11.63 -11.22
CA ARG A 121 5.58 -12.54 -11.98
C ARG A 121 5.41 -12.30 -13.47
N THR A 122 6.50 -12.04 -14.18
CA THR A 122 6.45 -11.98 -15.64
C THR A 122 6.32 -13.40 -16.21
N PRO A 123 5.58 -13.62 -17.32
CA PRO A 123 5.48 -14.95 -17.93
C PRO A 123 6.86 -15.52 -18.25
N GLY A 124 7.25 -16.60 -17.57
CA GLY A 124 8.58 -17.22 -17.71
C GLY A 124 9.76 -16.38 -17.20
N GLY A 125 9.51 -15.28 -16.49
CA GLY A 125 10.56 -14.35 -16.05
C GLY A 125 10.54 -14.05 -14.55
N PRO A 126 11.39 -13.12 -14.08
CA PRO A 126 11.53 -12.81 -12.67
C PRO A 126 10.29 -12.09 -12.12
N LEU A 127 10.17 -12.11 -10.79
CA LEU A 127 9.25 -11.26 -10.06
C LEU A 127 9.68 -9.79 -10.22
N VAL A 128 8.77 -8.93 -10.64
CA VAL A 128 9.00 -7.49 -10.73
C VAL A 128 8.20 -6.81 -9.63
N CYS A 129 8.89 -6.08 -8.76
CA CYS A 129 8.30 -5.28 -7.69
C CYS A 129 8.47 -3.79 -8.01
N THR A 130 7.39 -3.03 -7.88
CA THR A 130 7.38 -1.60 -8.17
C THR A 130 6.54 -0.81 -7.16
N VAL A 131 6.91 0.45 -6.97
CA VAL A 131 6.14 1.49 -6.27
C VAL A 131 6.18 2.72 -7.16
N GLU A 132 5.03 3.16 -7.69
CA GLU A 132 4.99 4.32 -8.59
C GLU A 132 3.61 4.97 -8.63
N PRO A 133 3.51 6.27 -8.98
CA PRO A 133 2.23 6.90 -9.28
C PRO A 133 1.60 6.25 -10.52
N ARG A 134 0.35 5.81 -10.38
CA ARG A 134 -0.45 5.22 -11.47
C ARG A 134 -1.80 5.89 -11.58
N GLU A 135 -2.24 6.10 -12.80
CA GLU A 135 -3.62 6.50 -13.08
C GLU A 135 -4.49 5.26 -13.18
N LEU A 136 -5.51 5.20 -12.35
CA LEU A 136 -6.46 4.10 -12.28
C LEU A 136 -7.84 4.57 -12.72
N PRO A 137 -8.62 3.74 -13.43
CA PRO A 137 -10.03 4.00 -13.69
C PRO A 137 -10.79 4.29 -12.40
N ALA A 138 -11.76 5.21 -12.41
CA ALA A 138 -12.50 5.60 -11.21
C ALA A 138 -13.29 4.44 -10.55
N ASP A 139 -13.62 3.39 -11.31
CA ASP A 139 -14.29 2.18 -10.83
C ASP A 139 -13.32 1.10 -10.30
N HIS A 140 -12.00 1.31 -10.43
CA HIS A 140 -11.00 0.42 -9.86
C HIS A 140 -11.01 0.51 -8.33
N LEU A 141 -10.94 -0.62 -7.62
CA LEU A 141 -11.03 -0.64 -6.16
C LEU A 141 -10.01 0.28 -5.46
N LEU A 142 -8.75 0.28 -5.92
CA LEU A 142 -7.73 1.18 -5.35
C LEU A 142 -8.00 2.67 -5.64
N ALA A 143 -8.74 2.99 -6.70
CA ALA A 143 -9.11 4.36 -7.05
C ALA A 143 -10.18 4.94 -6.13
N THR A 144 -10.99 4.09 -5.49
CA THR A 144 -12.06 4.50 -4.56
C THR A 144 -11.55 4.76 -3.13
N LEU A 145 -10.28 4.46 -2.86
CA LEU A 145 -9.66 4.71 -1.56
C LEU A 145 -9.33 6.18 -1.42
N ASP A 146 -9.81 6.84 -0.37
CA ASP A 146 -9.49 8.25 -0.09
C ASP A 146 -8.78 8.41 1.24
N GLY A 147 -7.88 9.39 1.30
CA GLY A 147 -7.19 9.79 2.52
C GLY A 147 -6.57 8.62 3.30
N GLY A 148 -7.16 8.33 4.47
CA GLY A 148 -6.67 7.39 5.47
C GLY A 148 -6.74 5.91 5.07
N ALA A 149 -7.41 5.62 3.95
CA ALA A 149 -7.67 4.25 3.55
C ALA A 149 -6.44 3.60 2.90
N ASN A 150 -6.24 2.32 3.22
CA ASN A 150 -5.26 1.47 2.57
C ASN A 150 -5.93 0.16 2.10
N ALA A 151 -5.40 -0.43 1.05
CA ALA A 151 -5.85 -1.74 0.59
C ALA A 151 -4.75 -2.51 -0.12
N LEU A 152 -4.91 -3.83 -0.10
CA LEU A 152 -4.11 -4.78 -0.84
C LEU A 152 -5.04 -5.72 -1.61
N ILE A 153 -4.82 -5.79 -2.91
CA ILE A 153 -5.45 -6.76 -3.80
C ILE A 153 -4.42 -7.84 -4.08
N LEU A 154 -4.67 -9.03 -3.56
CA LEU A 154 -3.89 -10.23 -3.82
C LEU A 154 -4.40 -10.89 -5.11
N GLU A 155 -3.47 -11.24 -5.98
CA GLU A 155 -3.75 -12.10 -7.13
C GLU A 155 -3.38 -13.52 -6.76
N THR A 156 -4.30 -14.45 -7.02
CA THR A 156 -4.16 -15.85 -6.68
C THR A 156 -4.17 -16.73 -7.91
N ASP A 157 -3.65 -17.94 -7.79
CA ASP A 157 -3.67 -18.95 -8.85
C ASP A 157 -5.07 -19.52 -9.13
N ILE A 158 -5.93 -19.64 -8.11
CA ILE A 158 -7.24 -20.31 -8.23
C ILE A 158 -8.46 -19.49 -7.81
N LEU A 159 -8.33 -18.50 -6.92
CA LEU A 159 -9.45 -17.71 -6.37
C LEU A 159 -9.60 -16.33 -7.03
N ASP A 160 -8.93 -16.10 -8.16
CA ASP A 160 -8.85 -14.79 -8.81
C ASP A 160 -8.27 -13.73 -7.85
N ARG A 161 -8.89 -12.56 -7.73
CA ARG A 161 -8.43 -11.44 -6.92
C ARG A 161 -9.15 -11.36 -5.58
N ILE A 162 -8.38 -11.30 -4.49
CA ILE A 162 -8.89 -11.09 -3.13
C ILE A 162 -8.44 -9.72 -2.65
N ALA A 163 -9.39 -8.88 -2.24
CA ALA A 163 -9.09 -7.55 -1.72
C ALA A 163 -9.28 -7.46 -0.20
N ILE A 164 -8.31 -6.86 0.47
CA ILE A 164 -8.38 -6.53 1.91
C ILE A 164 -8.21 -5.02 2.05
N CYS A 165 -9.21 -4.36 2.63
CA CYS A 165 -9.24 -2.91 2.78
C CYS A 165 -9.36 -2.53 4.26
N GLN A 166 -8.63 -1.49 4.65
CA GLN A 166 -8.85 -0.76 5.90
C GLN A 166 -9.19 0.68 5.55
N MET A 167 -10.40 1.10 5.91
CA MET A 167 -10.94 2.41 5.51
C MET A 167 -10.37 3.58 6.32
N ALA A 168 -9.73 3.31 7.46
CA ALA A 168 -9.06 4.30 8.30
C ALA A 168 -8.03 3.64 9.23
N GLY A 169 -6.93 4.34 9.48
CA GLY A 169 -5.88 3.98 10.44
C GLY A 169 -6.06 4.66 11.81
N SER A 170 -5.58 4.01 12.87
CA SER A 170 -5.55 4.53 14.24
C SER A 170 -4.50 3.79 15.06
N LEU A 171 -4.01 4.43 16.12
CA LEU A 171 -3.02 3.82 17.02
C LEU A 171 -3.51 2.48 17.60
N THR A 172 -4.78 2.37 17.95
CA THR A 172 -5.39 1.14 18.49
C THR A 172 -5.36 0.00 17.48
N GLN A 173 -5.56 0.29 16.18
CA GLN A 173 -5.48 -0.74 15.14
C GLN A 173 -4.03 -1.21 14.93
N THR A 174 -3.05 -0.30 14.91
CA THR A 174 -1.63 -0.69 14.87
C THR A 174 -1.25 -1.55 16.08
N ALA A 175 -1.72 -1.19 17.28
CA ALA A 175 -1.51 -1.98 18.48
C ALA A 175 -2.17 -3.37 18.40
N TYR A 176 -3.32 -3.50 17.73
CA TYR A 176 -3.95 -4.78 17.48
C TYR A 176 -3.07 -5.71 16.64
N GLY A 177 -2.35 -5.18 15.64
CA GLY A 177 -1.39 -5.98 14.85
C GLY A 177 -0.35 -6.67 15.74
N LEU A 178 0.25 -5.92 16.67
CA LEU A 178 1.20 -6.45 17.67
C LEU A 178 0.54 -7.49 18.60
N LEU A 179 -0.67 -7.19 19.10
CA LEU A 179 -1.40 -8.11 19.97
C LEU A 179 -1.71 -9.43 19.26
N SER A 180 -2.12 -9.38 17.98
CA SER A 180 -2.39 -10.56 17.17
C SER A 180 -1.16 -11.45 17.05
N ASP A 181 0.03 -10.87 16.85
CA ASP A 181 1.27 -11.63 16.78
C ASP A 181 1.64 -12.24 18.14
N ILE A 182 1.49 -11.49 19.25
CA ILE A 182 1.71 -12.02 20.61
C ILE A 182 0.79 -13.23 20.89
N VAL A 183 -0.49 -13.13 20.54
CA VAL A 183 -1.46 -14.22 20.71
C VAL A 183 -1.07 -15.42 19.85
N THR A 184 -0.62 -15.18 18.60
CA THR A 184 -0.18 -16.24 17.68
C THR A 184 1.02 -16.99 18.24
N ILE A 185 2.04 -16.27 18.74
CA ILE A 185 3.22 -16.85 19.41
C ILE A 185 2.80 -17.66 20.65
N ALA A 186 1.92 -17.11 21.49
CA ALA A 186 1.46 -17.79 22.70
C ALA A 186 0.66 -19.08 22.42
N ARG A 187 -0.04 -19.15 21.28
CA ARG A 187 -0.72 -20.37 20.82
C ARG A 187 0.26 -21.39 20.25
N GLY A 188 1.22 -20.95 19.44
CA GLY A 188 2.25 -21.82 18.86
C GLY A 188 3.23 -22.39 19.88
N ALA A 189 3.56 -21.64 20.95
CA ALA A 189 4.40 -22.11 22.05
C ALA A 189 3.72 -23.15 22.96
N ARG A 190 2.43 -23.44 22.74
CA ARG A 190 1.66 -24.46 23.46
C ARG A 190 1.47 -25.76 22.66
N ALA A 191 2.04 -25.85 21.45
CA ALA A 191 2.00 -27.04 20.60
C ALA A 191 3.27 -27.89 20.75
#